data_AF-A0A2R4A3I6-F1
#
_entry.id   AF-A0A2R4A3I6-F1
#
_cell.length_a   1.000
_cell.length_b   1.000
_cell.length_c   1.000
_cell.angle_alpha   90.00
_cell.angle_beta   90.00
_cell.angle_gamma   90.00
#
_symmetry.space_group_name_H-M   'P 1'
#
loop_
_entity.id
_entity.type
_entity.pdbx_description
1 polymer ?
#
loop_
_entity_poly.entity_id
_entity_poly.type
_entity_poly.pdbx_seq_one_letter_code
_entity_poly.pdbx_strand_id
1 'polypeptide(L)'
;MLNVLIKNEMVFNNRKICRKSRLKNFKYSSKLNFGKFGLKALEAGSLNFKQIESARKVLSKKTERQSKIWVKISFNYALTKKSLGTRMGKGKGKITFFFAKIKKGCIIFEISGSNPQKLLFALKACQYKLPIKTLLM
;
A
#
# COMPACT_ATOMS: atom_id res chain seq x y z
N MET A 1 38.53 10.19 -5.82
CA MET A 1 37.90 10.28 -7.16
C MET A 1 37.32 8.92 -7.54
N LEU A 2 36.26 8.46 -6.85
CA LEU A 2 35.64 7.16 -7.12
C LEU A 2 34.12 7.34 -7.18
N ASN A 3 33.61 7.57 -8.39
CA ASN A 3 32.19 7.58 -8.70
C ASN A 3 31.65 6.14 -8.60
N VAL A 4 31.21 5.75 -7.40
CA VAL A 4 30.44 4.52 -7.20
C VAL A 4 29.00 4.80 -7.63
N LEU A 5 28.71 4.45 -8.88
CA LEU A 5 27.38 4.35 -9.45
C LEU A 5 26.57 3.28 -8.70
N ILE A 6 25.92 3.67 -7.61
CA ILE A 6 24.89 2.87 -6.95
C ILE A 6 23.64 2.88 -7.84
N LYS A 7 23.61 2.01 -8.86
CA LYS A 7 22.37 1.59 -9.50
C LYS A 7 21.78 0.41 -8.70
N ASN A 8 21.33 0.69 -7.48
CA ASN A 8 20.44 -0.20 -6.75
C ASN A 8 19.00 0.00 -7.22
N GLU A 9 18.74 -0.28 -8.50
CA GLU A 9 17.39 -0.54 -8.96
C GLU A 9 17.09 -2.03 -8.76
N MET A 10 16.79 -2.42 -7.52
CA MET A 10 16.00 -3.63 -7.27
C MET A 10 14.59 -3.39 -7.82
N VAL A 11 14.43 -3.54 -9.13
CA VAL A 11 13.14 -3.58 -9.79
C VAL A 11 12.47 -4.89 -9.40
N PHE A 12 11.67 -4.86 -8.34
CA PHE A 12 10.65 -5.89 -8.08
C PHE A 12 9.70 -5.94 -9.28
N ASN A 13 10.07 -6.74 -10.28
CA ASN A 13 9.38 -6.83 -11.55
C ASN A 13 8.20 -7.79 -11.44
N ASN A 14 7.14 -7.33 -10.77
CA ASN A 14 5.78 -7.85 -10.91
C ASN A 14 4.81 -6.67 -11.14
N ARG A 15 5.23 -5.69 -11.94
CA ARG A 15 4.57 -4.37 -12.13
C ARG A 15 3.40 -4.37 -13.14
N LYS A 16 2.87 -5.52 -13.58
CA LYS A 16 1.82 -5.53 -14.61
C LYS A 16 0.66 -6.48 -14.28
N ILE A 17 -0.09 -6.20 -13.22
CA ILE A 17 -1.48 -6.70 -13.15
C ILE A 17 -2.41 -5.69 -12.49
N CYS A 18 -2.42 -4.50 -13.05
CA CYS A 18 -3.55 -3.58 -13.12
C CYS A 18 -3.04 -2.52 -14.08
N ARG A 19 -3.68 -2.30 -15.24
CA ARG A 19 -3.47 -1.03 -15.96
C ARG A 19 -3.54 0.03 -14.87
N LYS A 20 -2.52 0.90 -14.71
CA LYS A 20 -2.64 2.11 -13.88
C LYS A 20 -3.94 2.72 -14.36
N SER A 21 -5.04 2.48 -13.67
CA SER A 21 -6.31 3.06 -14.07
C SER A 21 -5.99 4.53 -14.10
N ARG A 22 -6.37 5.20 -15.18
CA ARG A 22 -6.20 6.64 -15.35
C ARG A 22 -7.09 7.31 -14.29
N LEU A 23 -6.72 7.16 -13.03
CA LEU A 23 -7.36 7.77 -11.88
C LEU A 23 -7.09 9.23 -12.12
N LYS A 24 -8.14 9.95 -12.54
CA LYS A 24 -8.11 11.41 -12.63
C LYS A 24 -7.50 11.91 -11.31
N ASN A 25 -6.60 12.88 -11.39
CA ASN A 25 -5.87 13.48 -10.26
C ASN A 25 -6.84 14.24 -9.33
N PHE A 26 -7.78 13.53 -8.70
CA PHE A 26 -8.66 14.07 -7.68
C PHE A 26 -7.84 14.20 -6.40
N LYS A 27 -7.67 15.43 -5.94
CA LYS A 27 -7.12 15.72 -4.62
C LYS A 27 -8.14 15.28 -3.58
N TYR A 28 -7.86 14.20 -2.87
CA TYR A 28 -8.68 13.76 -1.75
C TYR A 28 -8.05 14.29 -0.46
N SER A 29 -8.77 15.11 0.29
CA SER A 29 -8.30 15.60 1.59
C SER A 29 -8.86 14.70 2.67
N SER A 30 -7.99 13.90 3.30
CA SER A 30 -8.34 13.08 4.45
C SER A 30 -7.69 13.67 5.70
N LYS A 31 -8.48 13.77 6.77
CA LYS A 31 -8.02 14.09 8.13
C LYS A 31 -7.85 12.79 8.91
N LEU A 32 -7.01 12.81 9.95
CA LEU A 32 -6.93 11.72 10.92
C LEU A 32 -8.19 11.73 11.78
N ASN A 33 -8.88 10.59 11.92
CA ASN A 33 -10.11 10.48 12.72
C ASN A 33 -9.89 9.76 14.04
N PHE A 34 -9.08 8.71 14.05
CA PHE A 34 -8.92 7.80 15.18
C PHE A 34 -7.49 7.82 15.73
N GLY A 35 -6.50 7.80 14.84
CA GLY A 35 -5.08 7.81 15.21
C GLY A 35 -4.53 9.21 15.49
N LYS A 36 -3.43 9.25 16.25
CA LYS A 36 -2.59 10.45 16.40
C LYS A 36 -1.63 10.63 15.23
N PHE A 37 -1.18 9.52 14.66
CA PHE A 37 -0.28 9.48 13.51
C PHE A 37 -0.88 8.66 12.38
N GLY A 38 -0.42 8.91 11.15
CA GLY A 38 -0.90 8.16 10.00
C GLY A 38 0.05 8.15 8.81
N LEU A 39 -0.36 7.40 7.79
CA LEU A 39 0.39 7.21 6.57
C LEU A 39 -0.48 7.62 5.38
N LYS A 40 -0.13 8.73 4.73
CA LYS A 40 -0.90 9.33 3.64
C LYS A 40 -0.29 9.03 2.28
N ALA A 41 -1.12 8.72 1.29
CA ALA A 41 -0.69 8.49 -0.09
C ALA A 41 -0.37 9.81 -0.82
N LEU A 42 0.80 9.92 -1.45
CA LEU A 42 1.17 11.08 -2.27
C LEU A 42 0.85 10.87 -3.75
N GLU A 43 0.68 9.62 -4.18
CA GLU A 43 0.41 9.23 -5.56
C GLU A 43 -0.88 8.40 -5.62
N ALA A 44 -1.58 8.48 -6.74
CA ALA A 44 -2.72 7.60 -7.01
C ALA A 44 -2.23 6.22 -7.49
N GLY A 45 -2.91 5.16 -7.07
CA GLY A 45 -2.50 3.81 -7.42
C GLY A 45 -3.52 2.75 -6.99
N SER A 46 -3.15 1.49 -7.16
CA SER A 46 -3.92 0.35 -6.67
C SER A 46 -3.07 -0.46 -5.71
N LEU A 47 -3.64 -0.86 -4.58
CA LEU A 47 -2.98 -1.73 -3.60
C LEU A 47 -3.69 -3.07 -3.48
N ASN A 48 -2.90 -4.13 -3.48
CA ASN A 48 -3.41 -5.48 -3.25
C ASN A 48 -3.58 -5.73 -1.75
N PHE A 49 -4.53 -6.59 -1.40
CA PHE A 49 -4.74 -7.03 -0.01
C PHE A 49 -3.45 -7.52 0.67
N LYS A 50 -2.67 -8.35 -0.03
CA LYS A 50 -1.39 -8.90 0.49
C LYS A 50 -0.37 -7.82 0.86
N GLN A 51 -0.31 -6.72 0.10
CA GLN A 51 0.62 -5.62 0.36
C GLN A 51 0.23 -4.89 1.65
N ILE A 52 -1.05 -4.55 1.79
CA ILE A 52 -1.58 -3.92 3.01
C ILE A 52 -1.41 -4.83 4.23
N GLU A 53 -1.68 -6.13 4.10
CA GLU A 53 -1.45 -7.06 5.22
C GLU A 53 0.02 -7.17 5.60
N SER A 54 0.94 -7.19 4.62
CA SER A 54 2.38 -7.17 4.91
C SER A 54 2.80 -5.90 5.66
N ALA A 55 2.25 -4.75 5.27
CA ALA A 55 2.49 -3.46 5.90
C ALA A 55 1.94 -3.42 7.33
N ARG A 56 0.71 -3.91 7.53
CA ARG A 56 0.07 -4.04 8.85
C ARG A 56 0.86 -4.96 9.79
N LYS A 57 1.36 -6.11 9.28
CA LYS A 57 2.23 -7.02 10.04
C LYS A 57 3.51 -6.33 10.50
N VAL A 58 4.12 -5.49 9.66
CA VAL A 58 5.31 -4.71 10.04
C VAL A 58 4.98 -3.73 11.17
N LEU A 59 3.87 -2.99 11.07
CA LEU A 59 3.43 -2.07 12.13
C LEU A 59 3.20 -2.80 13.46
N SER A 60 2.49 -3.92 13.42
CA SER A 60 2.21 -4.75 14.60
C SER A 60 3.50 -5.30 15.22
N LYS A 61 4.45 -5.78 14.40
CA LYS A 61 5.76 -6.28 14.86
C LYS A 61 6.63 -5.19 15.47
N LYS A 62 6.72 -4.01 14.83
CA LYS A 62 7.57 -2.90 15.32
C LYS A 62 7.01 -2.20 16.55
N THR A 63 5.71 -2.31 16.78
CA THR A 63 5.05 -1.72 17.96
C THR A 63 4.75 -2.75 19.04
N GLU A 64 5.29 -3.97 18.93
CA GLU A 64 5.10 -5.06 19.92
C GLU A 64 3.63 -5.31 20.27
N ARG A 65 2.72 -5.06 19.31
CA ARG A 65 1.26 -5.17 19.49
C ARG A 65 0.65 -4.27 20.57
N GLN A 66 1.37 -3.26 21.07
CA GLN A 66 0.87 -2.34 22.09
C GLN A 66 0.03 -1.18 21.52
N SER A 67 0.12 -0.93 20.21
CA SER A 67 -0.61 0.16 19.54
C SER A 67 -1.91 -0.30 18.91
N LYS A 68 -2.90 0.61 18.90
CA LYS A 68 -4.09 0.48 18.06
C LYS A 68 -3.78 0.92 16.64
N ILE A 69 -4.08 0.05 15.67
CA ILE A 69 -3.80 0.25 14.24
C ILE A 69 -5.12 0.18 13.49
N TRP A 70 -5.43 1.19 12.69
CA TRP A 70 -6.59 1.20 11.81
C TRP A 70 -6.15 1.13 10.35
N VAL A 71 -6.81 0.26 9.59
CA VAL A 71 -6.70 0.20 8.13
C VAL A 71 -7.89 0.98 7.56
N LYS A 72 -7.63 2.09 6.88
CA LYS A 72 -8.68 2.99 6.39
C LYS A 72 -9.23 2.61 5.01
N ILE A 73 -8.60 1.65 4.36
CA ILE A 73 -8.89 1.26 2.98
C ILE A 73 -9.75 0.00 2.96
N SER A 74 -10.76 0.00 2.08
CA SER A 74 -11.60 -1.16 1.77
C SER A 74 -11.22 -1.78 0.40
N PHE A 75 -11.33 -3.11 0.31
CA PHE A 75 -10.94 -3.90 -0.87
C PHE A 75 -12.14 -4.30 -1.71
N ASN A 76 -12.75 -3.32 -2.38
CA ASN A 76 -14.02 -3.55 -3.07
C ASN A 76 -13.87 -4.13 -4.49
N TYR A 77 -12.65 -4.19 -5.03
CA TYR A 77 -12.44 -4.60 -6.43
C TYR A 77 -11.78 -5.97 -6.51
N ALA A 78 -12.41 -6.88 -7.27
CA ALA A 78 -11.88 -8.21 -7.55
C ALA A 78 -11.12 -8.23 -8.89
N LEU A 79 -9.96 -8.88 -8.91
CA LEU A 79 -9.19 -9.11 -10.13
C LEU A 79 -9.24 -10.59 -10.54
N THR A 80 -9.61 -10.85 -11.80
CA THR A 80 -9.66 -12.18 -12.40
C THR A 80 -8.42 -12.51 -13.23
N LYS A 81 -7.97 -13.77 -13.20
CA LYS A 81 -6.87 -14.29 -14.03
C LYS A 81 -7.26 -15.62 -14.65
N LYS A 82 -6.90 -15.85 -15.92
CA LYS A 82 -6.95 -17.17 -16.53
C LYS A 82 -5.75 -18.01 -16.08
N SER A 83 -5.93 -19.33 -16.04
CA SER A 83 -4.83 -20.24 -15.72
C SER A 83 -3.73 -20.16 -16.78
N LEU A 84 -2.50 -20.40 -16.35
CA LEU A 84 -1.35 -20.47 -17.25
C LEU A 84 -1.55 -21.64 -18.23
N GLY A 85 -1.25 -21.43 -19.51
CA GLY A 85 -1.40 -22.45 -20.56
C GLY A 85 -2.78 -22.52 -21.23
N THR A 86 -3.76 -21.70 -20.82
CA THR A 86 -5.06 -21.64 -21.51
C THR A 86 -5.06 -20.66 -22.68
N ARG A 87 -5.68 -21.04 -23.79
CA ARG A 87 -5.93 -20.15 -24.93
C ARG A 87 -6.98 -19.08 -24.57
N MET A 88 -7.00 -18.01 -25.36
CA MET A 88 -8.04 -16.98 -25.27
C MET A 88 -9.43 -17.55 -25.62
N GLY A 89 -10.51 -16.89 -25.18
CA GLY A 89 -11.88 -17.43 -25.25
C GLY A 89 -12.37 -18.11 -23.95
N LYS A 90 -13.48 -18.86 -24.01
CA LYS A 90 -14.09 -19.60 -22.88
C LYS A 90 -14.52 -18.75 -21.66
N GLY A 91 -14.78 -17.46 -21.87
CA GLY A 91 -15.28 -16.55 -20.84
C GLY A 91 -14.23 -15.93 -19.91
N LYS A 92 -14.68 -15.44 -18.75
CA LYS A 92 -13.88 -14.73 -17.74
C LYS A 92 -13.17 -15.72 -16.82
N GLY A 93 -11.93 -15.41 -16.42
CA GLY A 93 -11.15 -16.24 -15.50
C GLY A 93 -11.65 -16.18 -14.04
N LYS A 94 -11.09 -17.04 -13.19
CA LYS A 94 -11.37 -17.07 -11.74
C LYS A 94 -10.85 -15.81 -11.05
N ILE A 95 -11.52 -15.38 -9.99
CA ILE A 95 -11.05 -14.30 -9.10
C ILE A 95 -9.77 -14.77 -8.39
N THR A 96 -8.72 -13.95 -8.45
CA THR A 96 -7.40 -14.27 -7.88
C THR A 96 -7.04 -13.44 -6.66
N PHE A 97 -7.33 -12.14 -6.69
CA PHE A 97 -7.10 -11.28 -5.53
C PHE A 97 -8.01 -10.06 -5.55
N PHE A 98 -8.22 -9.51 -4.36
CA PHE A 98 -8.89 -8.23 -4.15
C PHE A 98 -7.86 -7.10 -4.05
N PHE A 99 -8.25 -5.95 -4.59
CA PHE A 99 -7.46 -4.74 -4.57
C PHE A 99 -8.31 -3.53 -4.24
N ALA A 100 -7.64 -2.49 -3.77
CA ALA A 100 -8.22 -1.20 -3.47
C ALA A 100 -7.65 -0.14 -4.40
N LYS A 101 -8.51 0.77 -4.88
CA LYS A 101 -8.08 1.96 -5.64
C LYS A 101 -7.84 3.10 -4.66
N ILE A 102 -6.68 3.74 -4.78
CA ILE A 102 -6.23 4.80 -3.88
C ILE A 102 -6.08 6.09 -4.66
N LYS A 103 -6.69 7.15 -4.13
CA LYS A 103 -6.55 8.52 -4.61
C LYS A 103 -5.40 9.20 -3.87
N LYS A 104 -4.76 10.17 -4.52
CA LYS A 104 -3.77 11.04 -3.89
C LYS A 104 -4.39 11.77 -2.70
N GLY A 105 -3.71 11.72 -1.56
CA GLY A 105 -4.10 12.35 -0.31
C GLY A 105 -4.94 11.49 0.63
N CYS A 106 -5.27 10.25 0.23
CA CYS A 106 -5.95 9.28 1.11
C CYS A 106 -5.02 8.80 2.24
N ILE A 107 -5.57 8.63 3.44
CA ILE A 107 -4.89 8.00 4.56
C ILE A 107 -5.06 6.47 4.46
N ILE A 108 -3.94 5.75 4.49
CA ILE A 108 -3.87 4.29 4.34
C ILE A 108 -3.98 3.62 5.70
N PHE A 109 -3.15 4.08 6.64
CA PHE A 109 -3.11 3.60 8.02
C PHE A 109 -3.21 4.76 8.99
N GLU A 110 -3.89 4.52 10.10
CA GLU A 110 -3.83 5.35 11.28
C GLU A 110 -3.28 4.52 12.44
N ILE A 111 -2.53 5.14 13.33
CA ILE A 111 -1.96 4.48 14.50
C ILE A 111 -2.06 5.37 15.74
N SER A 112 -2.32 4.74 16.88
CA SER A 112 -2.34 5.39 18.19
C SER A 112 -1.63 4.51 19.22
N GLY A 113 -0.85 5.15 20.09
CA GLY A 113 -0.06 4.51 21.12
C GLY A 113 0.63 5.55 22.01
N SER A 114 1.33 5.07 23.03
CA SER A 114 1.99 5.92 24.03
C SER A 114 3.31 6.53 23.54
N ASN A 115 4.14 5.78 22.80
CA ASN A 115 5.47 6.23 22.40
C ASN A 115 5.52 6.76 20.95
N PRO A 116 5.58 8.09 20.72
CA PRO A 116 5.54 8.69 19.38
C PRO A 116 6.75 8.36 18.51
N GLN A 117 7.95 8.26 19.09
CA GLN A 117 9.18 7.96 18.34
C GLN A 117 9.13 6.55 17.74
N LYS A 118 8.65 5.58 18.53
CA LYS A 118 8.46 4.20 18.09
C LYS A 118 7.42 4.10 16.98
N LEU A 119 6.32 4.87 17.09
CA LEU A 119 5.26 4.93 16.08
C LEU A 119 5.79 5.50 14.75
N LEU A 120 6.52 6.60 14.78
CA LEU A 120 7.13 7.21 13.59
C LEU A 120 8.11 6.26 12.91
N PHE A 121 8.96 5.57 13.67
CA PHE A 121 9.87 4.57 13.14
C PHE A 121 9.13 3.37 12.52
N ALA A 122 8.07 2.89 13.17
CA ALA A 122 7.24 1.82 12.64
C ALA A 122 6.53 2.22 11.34
N LEU A 123 6.00 3.45 11.25
CA LEU A 123 5.39 3.98 10.05
C LEU A 123 6.42 4.12 8.92
N LYS A 124 7.64 4.58 9.22
CA LYS A 124 8.74 4.64 8.24
C LYS A 124 9.08 3.25 7.69
N ALA A 125 9.17 2.23 8.56
CA ALA A 125 9.37 0.85 8.13
C ALA A 125 8.21 0.32 7.27
N CYS A 126 6.98 0.73 7.56
CA CYS A 126 5.77 0.40 6.82
C CYS A 126 5.79 0.98 5.39
N GLN A 127 6.30 2.20 5.20
CA GLN A 127 6.38 2.84 3.88
C GLN A 127 7.09 1.98 2.84
N TYR A 128 8.18 1.29 3.23
CA TYR A 128 8.96 0.44 2.32
C TYR A 128 8.19 -0.80 1.81
N LYS A 129 7.09 -1.20 2.46
CA LYS A 129 6.24 -2.30 1.99
C LYS A 129 5.23 -1.87 0.93
N LEU A 130 4.99 -0.57 0.78
CA LEU A 130 3.99 -0.05 -0.13
C LEU A 130 4.63 0.32 -1.48
N PRO A 131 3.98 -0.02 -2.60
CA PRO A 131 4.48 0.30 -3.95
C PRO A 131 4.23 1.75 -4.38
N ILE A 132 3.67 2.60 -3.51
CA ILE A 132 3.33 4.01 -3.80
C ILE A 132 4.06 4.96 -2.86
N LYS A 133 4.37 6.16 -3.32
CA LYS A 133 4.97 7.19 -2.45
C LYS A 133 3.98 7.65 -1.40
N THR A 134 4.47 7.78 -0.17
CA THR A 134 3.66 8.09 1.00
C THR A 134 4.36 9.13 1.88
N LEU A 135 3.57 9.84 2.66
CA LEU A 135 3.99 10.85 3.61
C LEU A 135 3.57 10.40 5.02
N LEU A 136 4.44 10.60 5.99
CA LEU A 136 4.10 10.45 7.41
C LEU A 136 3.28 11.66 7.84
N MET A 137 2.20 11.43 8.58
CA MET A 137 1.36 12.45 9.22
C MET A 137 1.34 12.26 10.72
#